data_AF-A0A9P6C656-F1
#
_entry.id   AF-A0A9P6C656-F1
#
_cell.length_a   1.000
_cell.length_b   1.000
_cell.length_c   1.000
_cell.angle_alpha   90.00
_cell.angle_beta   90.00
_cell.angle_gamma   90.00
#
_symmetry.space_group_name_H-M   'P 1'
#
loop_
_entity.id
_entity.type
_entity.pdbx_description
1 polymer ?
#
loop_
_entity_poly.entity_id
_entity_poly.type
_entity_poly.pdbx_seq_one_letter_code
_entity_poly.pdbx_strand_id
1 'polypeptide(L)'
;MAREPSRHIIFGHGPQGGFSSYAPGPSKLDLTATEEATFGYSISFPDSSTGRAASFLVFVDSGDNDSETVSCSGDGRSPACFSARLMWHAKGTSEVYTYLPPTFEENKRVRNVKPRGWPTVAQRVRLNDVGEQTVSLVASVINVNGLILRDKDEGKMRGLQMQTFFGDPNATPKDQDVYLSDLSVAITQKL
;
A
#
# COMPACT_ATOMS: atom_id res chain seq x y z
N MET A 1 5.37 -11.48 -12.38
CA MET A 1 4.06 -11.74 -13.01
C MET A 1 3.15 -12.34 -11.95
N ALA A 2 1.92 -11.86 -11.85
CA ALA A 2 0.87 -12.40 -11.00
C ALA A 2 -0.33 -12.77 -11.88
N ARG A 3 -0.81 -14.01 -11.77
CA ARG A 3 -1.95 -14.53 -12.54
C ARG A 3 -3.23 -14.26 -11.77
N GLU A 4 -4.22 -13.64 -12.41
CA GLU A 4 -5.54 -13.39 -11.85
C GLU A 4 -6.58 -14.18 -12.67
N PRO A 5 -6.99 -15.40 -12.25
CA PRO A 5 -7.99 -16.17 -12.97
C PRO A 5 -9.37 -15.52 -12.91
N SER A 6 -10.21 -15.78 -13.93
CA SER A 6 -11.61 -15.38 -13.92
C SER A 6 -12.30 -15.86 -12.64
N ARG A 7 -13.08 -14.97 -12.03
CA ARG A 7 -13.79 -15.15 -10.74
C ARG A 7 -12.91 -15.12 -9.49
N HIS A 8 -11.60 -14.91 -9.59
CA HIS A 8 -10.78 -14.68 -8.40
C HIS A 8 -11.18 -13.35 -7.72
N ILE A 9 -11.36 -13.37 -6.40
CA ILE A 9 -11.77 -12.20 -5.59
C ILE A 9 -10.66 -11.82 -4.62
N ILE A 10 -10.27 -12.77 -3.75
CA ILE A 10 -9.30 -12.59 -2.66
C ILE A 10 -8.68 -13.94 -2.28
N PHE A 11 -7.56 -13.91 -1.56
CA PHE A 11 -6.91 -15.10 -1.00
C PHE A 11 -7.86 -15.92 -0.12
N GLY A 12 -7.65 -17.24 -0.09
CA GLY A 12 -8.50 -18.17 0.66
C GLY A 12 -9.80 -18.56 -0.04
N HIS A 13 -10.14 -17.91 -1.16
CA HIS A 13 -11.30 -18.23 -1.98
C HIS A 13 -10.88 -18.74 -3.36
N GLY A 14 -11.66 -19.69 -3.90
CA GLY A 14 -11.46 -20.23 -5.24
C GLY A 14 -12.10 -19.37 -6.33
N PRO A 15 -11.51 -19.28 -7.54
CA PRO A 15 -10.18 -19.79 -7.91
C PRO A 15 -9.05 -18.96 -7.29
N GLN A 16 -7.89 -19.59 -7.04
CA GLN A 16 -6.72 -18.91 -6.48
C GLN A 16 -5.99 -18.08 -7.53
N GLY A 17 -5.65 -16.84 -7.18
CA GLY A 17 -4.98 -15.87 -8.04
C GLY A 17 -4.15 -14.89 -7.22
N GLY A 18 -3.46 -14.02 -7.93
CA GLY A 18 -2.62 -12.98 -7.39
C GLY A 18 -1.38 -13.49 -6.67
N PHE A 19 -0.83 -12.64 -5.81
CA PHE A 19 0.23 -13.02 -4.87
C PHE A 19 0.18 -12.12 -3.64
N SER A 20 0.77 -12.59 -2.54
CA SER A 20 0.94 -11.82 -1.31
C SER A 20 2.35 -12.07 -0.75
N SER A 21 3.05 -11.01 -0.38
CA SER A 21 4.38 -11.11 0.22
C SER A 21 4.64 -9.94 1.16
N TYR A 22 5.44 -10.20 2.20
CA TYR A 22 6.04 -9.16 3.04
C TYR A 22 7.55 -9.13 2.81
N ALA A 23 8.13 -7.96 2.68
CA ALA A 23 9.56 -7.77 2.42
C ALA A 23 10.14 -6.68 3.35
N PRO A 24 10.89 -7.06 4.40
CA PRO A 24 11.54 -6.07 5.28
C PRO A 24 12.69 -5.31 4.61
N GLY A 25 13.12 -5.76 3.43
CA GLY A 25 14.28 -5.24 2.71
C GLY A 25 15.56 -6.02 3.00
N PRO A 26 16.69 -5.65 2.36
CA PRO A 26 17.98 -6.28 2.62
C PRO A 26 18.48 -5.94 4.02
N SER A 27 19.27 -6.82 4.64
CA SER A 27 19.76 -6.65 6.03
C SER A 27 20.54 -5.36 6.33
N LYS A 28 21.05 -4.69 5.29
CA LYS A 28 21.75 -3.40 5.42
C LYS A 28 20.82 -2.19 5.44
N LEU A 29 19.54 -2.39 5.17
CA LEU A 29 18.50 -1.36 5.16
C LEU A 29 17.60 -1.57 6.39
N ASP A 30 17.80 -0.73 7.41
CA ASP A 30 16.96 -0.74 8.60
C ASP A 30 15.84 0.29 8.48
N LEU A 31 14.65 -0.18 8.13
CA LEU A 31 13.46 0.68 8.05
C LEU A 31 12.93 1.07 9.44
N THR A 32 13.28 0.35 10.50
CA THR A 32 12.72 0.61 11.84
C THR A 32 13.22 1.91 12.47
N ALA A 33 14.34 2.44 11.97
CA ALA A 33 14.91 3.72 12.33
C ALA A 33 14.63 4.83 11.29
N THR A 34 13.58 4.66 10.46
CA THR A 34 13.27 5.56 9.33
C THR A 34 12.09 6.47 9.63
N GLU A 35 12.28 7.78 9.41
CA GLU A 35 11.22 8.79 9.48
C GLU A 35 10.57 9.00 8.10
N GLU A 36 11.37 9.00 7.03
CA GLU A 36 10.89 9.14 5.65
C GLU A 36 11.54 8.10 4.73
N ALA A 37 10.70 7.41 3.96
CA ALA A 37 11.14 6.48 2.92
C ALA A 37 10.38 6.72 1.61
N THR A 38 11.06 6.48 0.49
CA THR A 38 10.44 6.43 -0.83
C THR A 38 10.57 5.02 -1.39
N PHE A 39 9.45 4.47 -1.85
CA PHE A 39 9.41 3.16 -2.48
C PHE A 39 9.00 3.31 -3.94
N GLY A 40 9.68 2.59 -4.82
CA GLY A 40 9.47 2.65 -6.26
C GLY A 40 9.08 1.29 -6.83
N TYR A 41 8.19 1.28 -7.83
CA TYR A 41 7.91 0.13 -8.67
C TYR A 41 7.32 0.54 -10.01
N SER A 42 7.44 -0.35 -11.00
CA SER A 42 6.75 -0.25 -12.28
C SER A 42 5.65 -1.30 -12.33
N ILE A 43 4.49 -0.94 -12.88
CA ILE A 43 3.35 -1.86 -12.99
C ILE A 43 2.72 -1.82 -14.38
N SER A 44 2.27 -2.98 -14.85
CA SER A 44 1.65 -3.14 -16.16
C SER A 44 0.45 -4.08 -16.12
N PHE A 45 -0.61 -3.65 -16.81
CA PHE A 45 -1.84 -4.41 -17.05
C PHE A 45 -2.04 -4.54 -18.56
N PRO A 46 -1.47 -5.57 -19.22
CA PRO A 46 -1.52 -5.69 -20.68
C PRO A 46 -2.95 -5.66 -21.23
N ASP A 47 -3.88 -6.23 -20.47
CA ASP A 47 -5.30 -6.30 -20.79
C ASP A 47 -6.14 -5.30 -19.96
N SER A 48 -5.77 -4.02 -19.99
CA SER A 48 -6.40 -2.92 -19.22
C SER A 48 -7.88 -2.63 -19.52
N SER A 49 -8.50 -3.34 -20.47
CA SER A 49 -9.90 -3.18 -20.87
C SER A 49 -10.92 -3.62 -19.82
N THR A 50 -10.50 -4.34 -18.78
CA THR A 50 -11.38 -4.97 -17.76
C THR A 50 -11.74 -4.09 -16.59
N GLY A 51 -11.25 -2.85 -16.52
CA GLY A 51 -11.92 -1.87 -15.69
C GLY A 51 -11.71 -2.01 -14.16
N ARG A 52 -10.90 -2.92 -13.63
CA ARG A 52 -10.34 -2.92 -12.26
C ARG A 52 -9.15 -3.86 -12.31
N ALA A 53 -8.02 -3.51 -11.71
CA ALA A 53 -6.88 -4.41 -11.68
C ALA A 53 -6.18 -4.26 -10.35
N ALA A 54 -6.83 -4.70 -9.28
CA ALA A 54 -6.32 -4.41 -7.95
C ALA A 54 -4.96 -5.10 -7.72
N SER A 55 -4.02 -4.24 -7.35
CA SER A 55 -2.63 -4.59 -7.05
C SER A 55 -2.10 -3.53 -6.10
N PHE A 56 -2.06 -3.89 -4.83
CA PHE A 56 -1.50 -3.14 -3.74
C PHE A 56 0.02 -3.25 -3.79
N LEU A 57 0.73 -2.13 -4.00
CA LEU A 57 2.17 -2.12 -3.77
C LEU A 57 2.65 -0.83 -3.11
N VAL A 58 3.55 -1.10 -2.16
CA VAL A 58 4.11 -0.26 -1.12
C VAL A 58 3.17 -0.09 0.05
N PHE A 59 3.49 -0.81 1.11
CA PHE A 59 3.01 -0.52 2.44
C PHE A 59 4.24 -0.07 3.21
N VAL A 60 4.05 0.87 4.11
CA VAL A 60 4.88 0.91 5.28
C VAL A 60 4.02 0.27 6.34
N ASP A 61 4.22 -1.02 6.57
CA ASP A 61 3.56 -1.62 7.73
C ASP A 61 4.36 -1.23 8.96
N SER A 62 3.61 -0.85 9.99
CA SER A 62 4.16 -0.45 11.28
C SER A 62 3.60 -1.27 12.42
N GLY A 63 4.36 -1.33 13.50
CA GLY A 63 4.01 -2.10 14.69
C GLY A 63 5.25 -2.33 15.54
N ASP A 64 5.07 -2.86 16.74
CA ASP A 64 6.21 -3.19 17.60
C ASP A 64 6.87 -4.51 17.22
N ASN A 65 6.15 -5.35 16.49
CA ASN A 65 6.57 -6.69 16.12
C ASN A 65 5.93 -7.12 14.79
N ASP A 66 6.41 -8.23 14.24
CA ASP A 66 5.98 -8.75 12.93
C ASP A 66 4.48 -9.07 12.89
N SER A 67 3.88 -9.49 14.01
CA SER A 67 2.45 -9.83 14.06
C SER A 67 1.56 -8.59 14.00
N GLU A 68 1.94 -7.49 14.65
CA GLU A 68 1.20 -6.22 14.58
C GLU A 68 1.34 -5.56 13.22
N THR A 69 2.55 -5.65 12.65
CA THR A 69 2.91 -5.11 11.34
C THR A 69 1.90 -5.53 10.27
N VAL A 70 1.56 -6.82 10.21
CA VAL A 70 0.64 -7.36 9.20
C VAL A 70 -0.85 -7.21 9.56
N SER A 71 -1.17 -6.62 10.72
CA SER A 71 -2.55 -6.59 11.26
C SER A 71 -3.40 -5.44 10.73
N CYS A 72 -2.79 -4.36 10.21
CA CYS A 72 -3.52 -3.21 9.65
C CYS A 72 -4.03 -3.47 8.23
N SER A 73 -4.91 -4.47 8.11
CA SER A 73 -5.53 -4.94 6.87
C SER A 73 -6.96 -5.45 7.09
N GLY A 74 -7.79 -5.51 6.04
CA GLY A 74 -9.17 -6.00 6.15
C GLY A 74 -10.04 -5.09 7.03
N ASP A 75 -10.40 -5.56 8.21
CA ASP A 75 -11.05 -4.76 9.27
C ASP A 75 -10.09 -4.31 10.38
N GLY A 76 -8.88 -4.86 10.39
CA GLY A 76 -7.86 -4.62 11.41
C GLY A 76 -7.34 -3.18 11.41
N ARG A 77 -7.37 -2.56 12.59
CA ARG A 77 -6.86 -1.21 12.88
C ARG A 77 -6.26 -1.21 14.28
N SER A 78 -5.11 -0.55 14.46
CA SER A 78 -4.47 -0.38 15.76
C SER A 78 -3.79 0.99 15.82
N PRO A 79 -3.66 1.64 16.99
CA PRO A 79 -2.81 2.81 17.16
C PRO A 79 -1.31 2.54 16.87
N ALA A 80 -0.88 1.27 16.94
CA ALA A 80 0.50 0.84 16.72
C ALA A 80 0.81 0.52 15.24
N CYS A 81 -0.20 0.37 14.39
CA CYS A 81 -0.02 0.02 12.98
C CYS A 81 -0.65 1.04 12.03
N PHE A 82 -0.06 1.20 10.86
CA PHE A 82 -0.73 1.76 9.70
C PHE A 82 -0.36 0.98 8.45
N SER A 83 -1.18 1.11 7.41
CA SER A 83 -0.76 0.83 6.05
C SER A 83 -1.24 1.91 5.12
N ALA A 84 -0.37 2.31 4.18
CA ALA A 84 -0.71 3.30 3.17
C ALA A 84 -0.50 2.66 1.82
N ARG A 85 -1.59 2.33 1.12
CA ARG A 85 -1.56 1.45 -0.05
C ARG A 85 -2.05 2.19 -1.30
N LEU A 86 -1.78 1.61 -2.47
CA LEU A 86 -2.34 2.07 -3.74
C LEU A 86 -3.28 1.02 -4.33
N MET A 87 -4.47 1.45 -4.73
CA MET A 87 -5.52 0.60 -5.29
C MET A 87 -5.82 1.00 -6.73
N TRP A 88 -5.70 0.07 -7.68
CA TRP A 88 -5.97 0.33 -9.09
C TRP A 88 -7.41 -0.01 -9.49
N HIS A 89 -7.96 0.86 -10.31
CA HIS A 89 -9.31 0.89 -10.81
C HIS A 89 -9.33 0.87 -12.34
N ALA A 90 -10.52 1.05 -12.90
CA ALA A 90 -10.74 1.08 -14.33
C ALA A 90 -9.83 2.04 -15.06
N LYS A 91 -9.38 1.64 -16.26
CA LYS A 91 -8.66 2.51 -17.19
C LYS A 91 -7.35 3.08 -16.59
N GLY A 92 -6.75 2.35 -15.65
CA GLY A 92 -5.47 2.71 -15.04
C GLY A 92 -5.53 3.86 -14.03
N THR A 93 -6.72 4.25 -13.56
CA THR A 93 -6.80 5.14 -12.40
C THR A 93 -6.45 4.37 -11.14
N SER A 94 -5.77 4.96 -10.17
CA SER A 94 -5.63 4.40 -8.82
C SER A 94 -6.19 5.31 -7.73
N GLU A 95 -6.09 4.88 -6.47
CA GLU A 95 -6.38 5.66 -5.28
C GLU A 95 -5.44 5.28 -4.14
N VAL A 96 -5.21 6.22 -3.22
CA VAL A 96 -4.54 5.92 -1.94
C VAL A 96 -5.58 5.30 -1.02
N TYR A 97 -5.31 4.08 -0.57
CA TYR A 97 -6.15 3.29 0.32
C TYR A 97 -5.39 3.02 1.62
N THR A 98 -5.83 3.65 2.71
CA THR A 98 -5.08 3.67 3.98
C THR A 98 -5.81 2.97 5.10
N TYR A 99 -5.05 2.26 5.94
CA TYR A 99 -5.46 1.84 7.28
C TYR A 99 -4.69 2.70 8.26
N LEU A 100 -5.39 3.61 8.90
CA LEU A 100 -4.81 4.58 9.83
C LEU A 100 -5.38 4.36 11.24
N PRO A 101 -4.68 4.82 12.28
CA PRO A 101 -5.18 4.86 13.65
C PRO A 101 -6.63 5.41 13.71
N PRO A 102 -7.57 4.69 14.35
CA PRO A 102 -9.01 4.93 14.20
C PRO A 102 -9.57 6.13 14.97
N THR A 103 -8.76 6.77 15.82
CA THR A 103 -9.19 7.79 16.80
C THR A 103 -9.07 9.24 16.33
N PHE A 104 -8.58 9.48 15.11
CA PHE A 104 -8.30 10.81 14.59
C PHE A 104 -9.30 11.25 13.51
N GLU A 105 -9.90 12.43 13.68
CA GLU A 105 -10.87 13.00 12.71
C GLU A 105 -10.18 13.30 11.35
N GLU A 106 -8.90 13.64 11.41
CA GLU A 106 -7.98 13.81 10.30
C GLU A 106 -7.99 12.58 9.37
N ASN A 107 -7.97 11.39 9.96
CA ASN A 107 -7.92 10.12 9.25
C ASN A 107 -9.29 9.74 8.63
N LYS A 108 -10.38 10.43 8.97
CA LYS A 108 -11.71 10.24 8.35
C LYS A 108 -11.85 10.94 7.00
N ARG A 109 -10.92 11.82 6.64
CA ARG A 109 -10.96 12.64 5.40
C ARG A 109 -10.33 11.99 4.18
N VAL A 110 -9.68 10.82 4.33
CA VAL A 110 -9.02 10.14 3.21
C VAL A 110 -10.04 9.32 2.42
N ARG A 111 -10.56 9.91 1.34
CA ARG A 111 -11.22 9.16 0.26
C ARG A 111 -10.78 9.66 -1.11
N ASN A 112 -10.43 8.70 -1.97
CA ASN A 112 -10.41 8.75 -3.43
C ASN A 112 -9.59 9.89 -4.07
N VAL A 113 -8.33 9.62 -4.42
CA VAL A 113 -7.52 10.49 -5.29
C VAL A 113 -7.17 9.75 -6.57
N LYS A 114 -7.53 10.28 -7.74
CA LYS A 114 -7.29 9.66 -9.06
C LYS A 114 -5.96 10.11 -9.68
N PRO A 115 -4.95 9.24 -9.87
CA PRO A 115 -3.86 9.48 -10.81
C PRO A 115 -4.24 9.00 -12.23
N ARG A 116 -3.44 9.44 -13.21
CA ARG A 116 -3.60 9.14 -14.65
C ARG A 116 -2.36 8.41 -15.17
N GLY A 117 -2.57 7.36 -15.98
CA GLY A 117 -1.59 6.83 -16.93
C GLY A 117 -0.84 5.56 -16.49
N TRP A 118 -0.09 4.97 -17.43
CA TRP A 118 0.86 3.87 -17.20
C TRP A 118 2.04 4.36 -16.35
N PRO A 119 2.18 3.96 -15.08
CA PRO A 119 3.06 4.68 -14.18
C PRO A 119 4.20 3.82 -13.64
N THR A 120 5.40 4.37 -13.70
CA THR A 120 6.34 4.18 -12.59
C THR A 120 5.75 4.90 -11.39
N VAL A 121 5.53 4.14 -10.32
CA VAL A 121 5.04 4.65 -9.05
C VAL A 121 6.25 4.89 -8.17
N ALA A 122 6.39 6.12 -7.69
CA ALA A 122 7.18 6.41 -6.50
C ALA A 122 6.18 6.79 -5.42
N GLN A 123 6.17 6.06 -4.31
CA GLN A 123 5.38 6.32 -3.11
C GLN A 123 6.32 6.79 -2.00
N ARG A 124 6.27 8.07 -1.67
CA ARG A 124 6.95 8.62 -0.49
C ARG A 124 6.03 8.54 0.72
N VAL A 125 6.55 8.08 1.86
CA VAL A 125 5.85 8.04 3.15
C VAL A 125 6.75 8.68 4.19
N ARG A 126 6.20 9.67 4.91
CA ARG A 126 6.84 10.30 6.07
C ARG A 126 5.97 10.08 7.30
N LEU A 127 6.57 9.58 8.38
CA LEU A 127 5.91 9.47 9.68
C LEU A 127 5.63 10.86 10.24
N ASN A 128 4.50 11.02 10.91
CA ASN A 128 4.29 12.18 11.77
C ASN A 128 5.08 12.02 13.08
N ASP A 129 5.45 13.13 13.70
CA ASP A 129 5.81 13.11 15.11
C ASP A 129 4.58 12.76 15.95
N VAL A 130 4.79 12.04 17.06
CA VAL A 130 3.68 11.65 17.95
C VAL A 130 3.02 12.92 18.48
N GLY A 131 1.73 13.08 18.20
CA GLY A 131 0.96 14.28 18.53
C GLY A 131 0.93 15.38 17.46
N GLU A 132 1.62 15.21 16.31
CA GLU A 132 1.63 16.16 15.20
C GLU A 132 1.03 15.58 13.90
N GLN A 133 0.70 16.46 12.94
CA GLN A 133 0.15 16.11 11.62
C GLN A 133 1.16 16.44 10.51
N THR A 134 1.83 15.45 9.91
CA THR A 134 2.98 15.77 9.01
C THR A 134 3.18 14.81 7.83
N VAL A 135 2.15 14.08 7.39
CA VAL A 135 2.32 13.16 6.26
C VAL A 135 2.32 13.93 4.94
N SER A 136 3.15 13.50 3.99
CA SER A 136 2.93 13.74 2.56
C SER A 136 3.09 12.41 1.83
N LEU A 137 1.97 11.85 1.35
CA LEU A 137 2.02 10.66 0.50
C LEU A 137 2.09 11.10 -0.95
N VAL A 138 3.27 10.98 -1.57
CA VAL A 138 3.45 11.29 -2.99
C VAL A 138 3.44 10.01 -3.79
N ALA A 139 2.38 9.74 -4.56
CA ALA A 139 2.29 8.62 -5.50
C ALA A 139 2.12 9.15 -6.93
N SER A 140 3.24 9.28 -7.67
CA SER A 140 3.33 9.82 -9.04
C SER A 140 2.87 11.30 -9.19
N VAL A 141 1.66 11.68 -8.73
CA VAL A 141 1.09 13.05 -8.68
C VAL A 141 0.08 13.25 -7.53
N ILE A 142 -0.21 12.25 -6.71
CA ILE A 142 -1.12 12.38 -5.56
C ILE A 142 -0.35 12.97 -4.38
N ASN A 143 -0.88 13.98 -3.67
CA ASN A 143 -0.32 14.42 -2.39
C ASN A 143 -1.43 14.42 -1.32
N VAL A 144 -1.28 13.59 -0.28
CA VAL A 144 -2.18 13.57 0.87
C VAL A 144 -1.44 14.09 2.09
N ASN A 145 -1.95 15.19 2.67
CA ASN A 145 -1.38 15.84 3.85
C ASN A 145 -2.30 15.80 5.07
N GLY A 146 -1.72 16.02 6.25
CA GLY A 146 -2.47 16.18 7.50
C GLY A 146 -2.97 14.87 8.12
N LEU A 147 -2.35 13.73 7.78
CA LEU A 147 -2.68 12.43 8.36
C LEU A 147 -1.85 12.15 9.61
N ILE A 148 -2.37 11.24 10.45
CA ILE A 148 -1.65 10.66 11.59
C ILE A 148 -1.46 9.17 11.27
N LEU A 149 -0.22 8.79 10.96
CA LEU A 149 0.18 7.40 10.68
C LEU A 149 0.50 6.65 11.97
N ARG A 150 1.05 7.34 12.96
CA ARG A 150 1.38 6.76 14.26
C ARG A 150 0.87 7.64 15.41
N ASP A 151 0.23 6.98 16.37
CA ASP A 151 -0.19 7.58 17.64
C ASP A 151 0.86 7.39 18.74
N LYS A 152 1.82 6.49 18.52
CA LYS A 152 2.91 6.20 19.45
C LYS A 152 4.20 5.86 18.72
N ASP A 153 5.33 5.91 19.41
CA ASP A 153 6.68 5.70 18.82
C ASP A 153 6.94 4.26 18.37
N GLU A 154 6.11 3.35 18.86
CA GLU A 154 5.92 1.96 18.46
C GLU A 154 5.59 1.81 16.95
N GLY A 155 4.91 2.81 16.37
CA GLY A 155 4.56 2.85 14.95
C GLY A 155 5.77 3.16 14.05
N LYS A 156 6.59 2.16 13.75
CA LYS A 156 7.80 2.27 12.89
C LYS A 156 7.62 1.68 11.50
N MET A 157 8.34 2.18 10.51
CA MET A 157 8.38 1.49 9.20
C MET A 157 9.10 0.14 9.31
N ARG A 158 8.53 -0.95 8.78
CA ARG A 158 9.19 -2.27 8.85
C ARG A 158 9.46 -2.95 7.54
N GLY A 159 8.83 -2.51 6.47
CA GLY A 159 8.93 -3.22 5.21
C GLY A 159 7.79 -2.89 4.29
N LEU A 160 7.86 -3.56 3.15
CA LEU A 160 6.95 -3.42 2.05
C LEU A 160 6.10 -4.69 1.96
N GLN A 161 4.79 -4.52 2.11
CA GLN A 161 3.83 -5.56 1.73
C GLN A 161 3.48 -5.38 0.24
N MET A 162 3.39 -6.49 -0.48
CA MET A 162 2.93 -6.53 -1.87
C MET A 162 1.79 -7.51 -1.95
N GLN A 163 0.70 -7.08 -2.57
CA GLN A 163 -0.45 -7.94 -2.69
C GLN A 163 -1.25 -7.63 -3.94
N THR A 164 -1.65 -8.63 -4.71
CA THR A 164 -2.60 -8.44 -5.83
C THR A 164 -3.77 -9.39 -5.67
N PHE A 165 -4.96 -8.84 -5.88
CA PHE A 165 -6.26 -9.52 -5.87
C PHE A 165 -7.30 -8.50 -6.34
N PHE A 166 -8.51 -8.91 -6.73
CA PHE A 166 -9.51 -7.98 -7.29
C PHE A 166 -10.33 -7.20 -6.25
N GLY A 167 -10.68 -7.84 -5.13
CA GLY A 167 -11.34 -7.22 -3.99
C GLY A 167 -12.86 -7.40 -3.96
N ASP A 168 -13.35 -7.90 -2.83
CA ASP A 168 -14.78 -8.12 -2.54
C ASP A 168 -15.60 -6.81 -2.66
N PRO A 169 -16.79 -6.81 -3.29
CA PRO A 169 -17.54 -7.94 -3.89
C PRO A 169 -17.21 -8.23 -5.35
N ASN A 170 -16.15 -7.66 -5.89
CA ASN A 170 -15.88 -7.71 -7.33
C ASN A 170 -14.86 -8.80 -7.66
N ALA A 171 -15.26 -9.76 -8.48
CA ALA A 171 -14.36 -10.77 -8.98
C ALA A 171 -13.68 -10.34 -10.28
N THR A 172 -12.52 -10.93 -10.54
CA THR A 172 -11.79 -10.82 -11.81
C THR A 172 -12.72 -11.25 -12.97
N PRO A 173 -12.97 -10.41 -13.99
CA PRO A 173 -13.97 -10.73 -15.02
C PRO A 173 -13.49 -11.80 -16.01
N LYS A 174 -12.18 -11.90 -16.22
CA LYS A 174 -11.52 -12.86 -17.10
C LYS A 174 -10.15 -13.21 -16.56
N ASP A 175 -9.58 -14.30 -17.04
CA ASP A 175 -8.16 -14.58 -16.87
C ASP A 175 -7.32 -13.40 -17.39
N GLN A 176 -6.42 -12.92 -16.55
CA GLN A 176 -5.48 -11.85 -16.89
C GLN A 176 -4.24 -11.91 -16.01
N ASP A 177 -3.23 -11.14 -16.38
CA ASP A 177 -1.96 -11.08 -15.67
C ASP A 177 -1.61 -9.64 -15.28
N VAL A 178 -0.95 -9.49 -14.14
CA VAL A 178 -0.34 -8.25 -13.67
C VAL A 178 1.18 -8.40 -13.67
N TYR A 179 1.88 -7.39 -14.17
CA TYR A 179 3.34 -7.38 -14.26
C TYR A 179 3.90 -6.29 -13.37
N LEU A 180 4.97 -6.65 -12.67
CA LEU A 180 5.63 -5.84 -11.65
C LEU A 180 7.13 -5.91 -11.88
N SER A 181 7.80 -4.77 -11.89
CA SER A 181 9.25 -4.67 -12.01
C SER A 181 9.79 -3.49 -11.19
N ASP A 182 11.12 -3.40 -11.12
CA ASP A 182 11.85 -2.23 -10.60
C ASP A 182 11.54 -1.87 -9.15
N LEU A 183 11.26 -2.90 -8.34
CA LEU A 183 11.05 -2.76 -6.89
C LEU A 183 12.29 -2.10 -6.25
N SER A 184 12.07 -0.96 -5.62
CA SER A 184 13.12 -0.17 -4.99
C SER A 184 12.62 0.50 -3.71
N VAL A 185 13.55 0.80 -2.82
CA VAL A 185 13.30 1.54 -1.57
C VAL A 185 14.52 2.39 -1.25
N ALA A 186 14.28 3.61 -0.78
CA ALA A 186 15.30 4.53 -0.30
C ALA A 186 14.84 5.19 1.01
N ILE A 187 15.70 5.17 2.02
CA ILE A 187 15.54 5.99 3.23
C ILE A 187 15.97 7.41 2.88
N THR A 188 15.06 8.36 3.00
CA THR A 188 15.33 9.78 2.72
C THR A 188 15.49 10.59 4.01
N GLN A 189 14.99 10.08 5.15
CA GLN A 189 15.22 10.66 6.47
C GLN A 189 15.18 9.57 7.56
N LYS A 190 16.10 9.63 8.51
CA LYS A 190 16.13 8.75 9.69
C LYS A 190 15.45 9.44 10.88
N LEU A 191 14.93 8.63 11.81
CA LEU A 191 14.50 9.10 13.13
C LEU A 191 15.67 9.70 13.93
#